data_AF-A0A5N7DL67-F1
#
_entry.id   AF-A0A5N7DL67-F1
#
_cell.length_a   1.000
_cell.length_b   1.000
_cell.length_c   1.000
_cell.angle_alpha   90.00
_cell.angle_beta   90.00
_cell.angle_gamma   90.00
#
_symmetry.space_group_name_H-M   'P 1'
#
loop_
_entity.id
_entity.type
_entity.pdbx_description
1 polymer ?
#
loop_
_entity_poly.entity_id
_entity_poly.type
_entity_poly.pdbx_seq_one_letter_code
_entity_poly.pdbx_strand_id
1 'polypeptide(L)'
;MVISLEQLHSGFQLQELHISFICKEVLNGLSYIHKDLAICHSRIQCDNIFIDKDGCVKIADIGACLLERHQGSEQIDIRSLGWMMTEIMEPGTADANRRTINLEDTNKWSSNIIDFQRQTEKLPIEHLLRHDFLAHAPSRERKCLVVPMIRAKATALHDYE
;
A
#
# COMPACT_ATOMS: atom_id res chain seq x y z
N MET A 1 14.32 1.30 -13.68
CA MET A 1 14.25 0.51 -12.44
C MET A 1 12.80 0.43 -12.02
N VAL A 2 12.32 -0.76 -11.66
CA VAL A 2 10.99 -1.01 -11.11
C VAL A 2 11.16 -2.09 -10.05
N ILE A 3 10.48 -1.97 -8.91
CA ILE A 3 10.43 -2.99 -7.84
C ILE A 3 9.00 -3.12 -7.31
N SER A 4 8.63 -4.29 -6.78
CA SER A 4 7.40 -4.43 -6.02
C SER A 4 7.52 -3.76 -4.65
N LEU A 5 6.38 -3.45 -4.03
CA LEU A 5 6.33 -2.94 -2.67
C LEU A 5 6.85 -3.98 -1.69
N GLU A 6 6.60 -5.27 -1.95
CA GLU A 6 7.18 -6.40 -1.21
C GLU A 6 8.72 -6.28 -1.16
N GLN A 7 9.37 -6.20 -2.33
CA GLN A 7 10.81 -6.01 -2.43
C GLN A 7 11.29 -4.73 -1.72
N LEU A 8 10.50 -3.66 -1.78
CA LEU A 8 10.84 -2.40 -1.16
C LEU A 8 10.84 -2.48 0.36
N HIS A 9 9.77 -3.00 0.99
CA HIS A 9 9.66 -3.02 2.44
C HIS A 9 10.49 -4.12 3.10
N SER A 10 10.80 -5.21 2.38
CA SER A 10 11.78 -6.21 2.83
C SER A 10 13.21 -5.66 2.84
N GLY A 11 13.57 -4.83 1.84
CA GLY A 11 14.91 -4.27 1.71
C GLY A 11 15.13 -2.93 2.41
N PHE A 12 14.07 -2.26 2.86
CA PHE A 12 14.14 -0.93 3.47
C PHE A 12 12.99 -0.68 4.46
N GLN A 13 13.33 -0.26 5.68
CA GLN A 13 12.34 0.13 6.69
C GLN A 13 11.63 1.44 6.27
N LEU A 14 10.38 1.31 5.82
CA LEU A 14 9.55 2.46 5.47
C LEU A 14 9.16 3.27 6.72
N GLN A 15 8.97 4.57 6.50
CA GLN A 15 8.54 5.55 7.50
C GLN A 15 7.11 5.99 7.18
N GLU A 16 6.42 6.59 8.13
CA GLU A 16 5.03 7.05 7.95
C GLU A 16 4.82 7.93 6.71
N LEU A 17 5.78 8.80 6.37
CA LEU A 17 5.69 9.62 5.15
C LEU A 17 5.69 8.80 3.86
N HIS A 18 6.41 7.68 3.84
CA HIS A 18 6.46 6.79 2.69
C HIS A 18 5.15 6.01 2.61
N ILE A 19 4.66 5.52 3.75
CA ILE A 19 3.41 4.76 3.83
C ILE A 19 2.22 5.64 3.45
N SER A 20 2.15 6.89 3.92
CA SER A 20 1.08 7.83 3.56
C SER A 20 1.08 8.15 2.07
N PHE A 21 2.27 8.32 1.47
CA PHE A 21 2.40 8.49 0.02
C PHE A 21 1.87 7.27 -0.75
N ILE A 22 2.30 6.06 -0.35
CA ILE A 22 1.87 4.81 -0.98
C ILE A 22 0.35 4.64 -0.86
N CYS A 23 -0.21 4.77 0.34
CA CYS A 23 -1.65 4.62 0.57
C CYS A 23 -2.47 5.63 -0.24
N LYS A 24 -2.01 6.89 -0.33
CA LYS A 24 -2.68 7.93 -1.13
C LYS A 24 -2.70 7.57 -2.61
N GLU A 25 -1.57 7.11 -3.16
CA GLU A 25 -1.48 6.74 -4.57
C GLU A 25 -2.28 5.47 -4.88
N VAL A 26 -2.29 4.48 -3.98
CA VAL A 26 -3.13 3.28 -4.11
C VAL A 26 -4.61 3.64 -4.07
N LEU A 27 -5.06 4.48 -3.14
CA LEU A 27 -6.47 4.93 -3.08
C LEU A 27 -6.89 5.72 -4.32
N ASN A 28 -6.01 6.56 -4.86
CA ASN A 28 -6.27 7.25 -6.13
C ASN A 28 -6.41 6.26 -7.29
N GLY A 29 -5.54 5.24 -7.36
CA GLY A 29 -5.61 4.18 -8.36
C GLY A 29 -6.89 3.34 -8.22
N LEU A 30 -7.25 2.96 -7.00
CA LEU A 30 -8.50 2.25 -6.70
C LEU A 30 -9.73 3.08 -7.04
N SER A 31 -9.74 4.38 -6.75
CA SER A 31 -10.85 5.27 -7.13
C SER A 31 -11.08 5.24 -8.66
N TYR A 32 -9.99 5.22 -9.44
CA TYR A 32 -10.09 5.11 -10.90
C TYR A 32 -10.61 3.73 -11.32
N ILE A 33 -10.07 2.65 -10.76
CA ILE A 33 -10.49 1.27 -11.08
C ILE A 33 -11.98 1.07 -10.76
N HIS A 34 -12.44 1.56 -9.61
CA HIS A 34 -13.82 1.40 -9.15
C HIS A 34 -14.79 2.28 -9.94
N LYS A 35 -14.46 3.56 -10.17
CA LYS A 35 -15.40 4.52 -10.76
C LYS A 35 -15.34 4.59 -12.27
N ASP A 36 -14.15 4.63 -12.84
CA ASP A 36 -13.96 4.85 -14.27
C ASP A 36 -13.95 3.53 -15.05
N LEU A 37 -13.43 2.45 -14.44
CA LEU A 37 -13.42 1.12 -15.06
C LEU A 37 -14.57 0.21 -14.60
N ALA A 38 -15.26 0.56 -13.52
CA ALA A 38 -16.34 -0.24 -12.92
C ALA A 38 -15.92 -1.66 -12.50
N ILE A 39 -14.67 -1.85 -12.07
CA ILE A 39 -14.09 -3.15 -11.69
C ILE A 39 -13.74 -3.16 -10.20
N CYS A 40 -13.81 -4.33 -9.55
CA CYS A 40 -13.15 -4.56 -8.26
C CYS A 40 -11.82 -5.29 -8.51
N HIS A 41 -10.72 -4.79 -7.97
CA HIS A 41 -9.40 -5.36 -8.18
C HIS A 41 -9.23 -6.71 -7.46
N SER A 42 -9.76 -6.83 -6.25
CA SER A 42 -9.77 -8.02 -5.37
C SER A 42 -8.40 -8.58 -4.96
N ARG A 43 -7.29 -8.06 -5.51
CA ARG A 43 -5.90 -8.52 -5.26
C ARG A 43 -4.93 -7.39 -4.88
N ILE A 44 -5.38 -6.49 -4.01
CA ILE A 44 -4.49 -5.46 -3.47
C ILE A 44 -3.56 -6.11 -2.42
N GLN A 45 -2.27 -6.17 -2.72
CA GLN A 45 -1.22 -6.77 -1.88
C GLN A 45 0.15 -6.24 -2.33
N CYS A 46 1.18 -6.37 -1.48
CA CYS A 46 2.50 -5.78 -1.68
C CYS A 46 3.22 -6.22 -2.98
N ASP A 47 2.98 -7.44 -3.46
CA ASP A 47 3.53 -7.97 -4.72
C ASP A 47 2.85 -7.36 -5.97
N ASN A 48 1.63 -6.85 -5.84
CA ASN A 48 0.86 -6.21 -6.91
C ASN A 48 0.94 -4.67 -6.91
N ILE A 49 1.67 -4.08 -5.95
CA ILE A 49 1.98 -2.65 -5.94
C ILE A 49 3.42 -2.46 -6.39
N PHE A 50 3.64 -1.62 -7.41
CA PHE A 50 4.96 -1.39 -7.99
C PHE A 50 5.40 0.06 -7.85
N ILE A 51 6.69 0.25 -7.62
CA ILE A 51 7.35 1.56 -7.60
C ILE A 51 8.25 1.64 -8.82
N ASP A 52 8.01 2.64 -9.67
CA ASP A 52 8.83 2.86 -10.86
C ASP A 52 10.07 3.73 -10.60
N LYS A 53 10.88 3.95 -11.64
CA LYS A 53 12.16 4.66 -11.57
C LYS A 53 12.04 6.09 -11.05
N ASP A 54 10.86 6.68 -11.16
CA ASP A 54 10.57 8.05 -10.74
C ASP A 54 9.97 8.09 -9.33
N GLY A 55 9.81 6.93 -8.69
CA GLY A 55 9.19 6.79 -7.37
C GLY A 55 7.67 6.82 -7.44
N CYS A 56 7.06 6.63 -8.62
CA CYS A 56 5.62 6.59 -8.77
C CYS A 56 5.07 5.20 -8.42
N VAL A 57 3.95 5.19 -7.70
CA VAL A 57 3.26 3.97 -7.26
C VAL A 57 2.23 3.56 -8.32
N LYS A 58 2.18 2.26 -8.65
CA LYS A 58 1.27 1.69 -9.65
C LYS A 58 0.66 0.39 -9.17
N ILE A 59 -0.61 0.19 -9.50
CA ILE A 59 -1.34 -1.06 -9.25
C ILE A 59 -1.18 -1.94 -10.49
N ALA A 60 -0.71 -3.18 -10.31
CA ALA A 60 -0.57 -4.18 -11.37
C ALA A 60 -1.77 -5.13 -11.43
N ASP A 61 -1.71 -6.18 -12.27
CA ASP A 61 -2.67 -7.29 -12.33
C ASP A 61 -4.16 -6.96 -12.59
N ILE A 62 -4.46 -5.75 -13.06
CA ILE A 62 -5.81 -5.32 -13.45
C ILE A 62 -6.40 -6.22 -14.56
N GLY A 63 -5.55 -6.75 -15.45
CA GLY A 63 -5.96 -7.57 -16.59
C GLY A 63 -6.66 -8.87 -16.19
N ALA A 64 -6.24 -9.50 -15.09
CA ALA A 64 -6.87 -10.72 -14.61
C ALA A 64 -8.25 -10.44 -13.98
N CYS A 65 -8.42 -9.28 -13.34
CA CYS A 65 -9.68 -8.84 -12.73
C CYS A 65 -10.80 -8.63 -13.76
N LEU A 66 -10.45 -8.17 -14.97
CA LEU A 66 -11.37 -8.01 -16.09
C LEU A 66 -11.98 -9.33 -16.56
N LEU A 67 -11.27 -10.44 -16.40
CA LEU A 67 -11.70 -11.77 -16.85
C LEU A 67 -12.64 -12.45 -15.84
N GLU A 68 -12.56 -12.09 -14.56
CA GLU A 68 -13.26 -12.73 -13.43
C GLU A 68 -14.70 -12.21 -13.19
N ARG A 69 -15.25 -11.40 -14.10
CA ARG A 69 -16.66 -10.91 -14.11
C ARG A 69 -17.13 -10.26 -12.80
N HIS A 70 -16.36 -9.31 -12.27
CA HIS A 70 -16.80 -8.36 -11.22
C HIS A 70 -17.40 -9.00 -9.96
N GLN A 71 -16.90 -10.15 -9.49
CA GLN A 71 -17.39 -10.79 -8.25
C GLN A 71 -16.73 -10.25 -6.98
N GLY A 72 -16.60 -8.92 -6.88
CA GLY A 72 -15.95 -8.25 -5.76
C GLY A 72 -16.80 -7.14 -5.17
N SER A 73 -16.33 -6.61 -4.04
CA SER A 73 -16.82 -5.38 -3.45
C SER A 73 -15.65 -4.42 -3.33
N GLU A 74 -15.85 -3.13 -3.60
CA GLU A 74 -14.86 -2.07 -3.37
C GLU A 74 -14.29 -2.15 -1.94
N GLN A 75 -15.11 -2.53 -0.97
CA GLN A 75 -14.72 -2.69 0.43
C GLN A 75 -13.67 -3.79 0.65
N ILE A 76 -13.61 -4.81 -0.22
CA ILE A 76 -12.56 -5.83 -0.18
C ILE A 76 -11.21 -5.19 -0.51
N ASP A 77 -11.13 -4.40 -1.58
CA ASP A 77 -9.90 -3.71 -1.98
C ASP A 77 -9.41 -2.73 -0.91
N ILE A 78 -10.35 -1.99 -0.30
CA ILE A 78 -10.03 -1.04 0.77
C ILE A 78 -9.53 -1.79 2.01
N ARG A 79 -10.14 -2.90 2.38
CA ARG A 79 -9.67 -3.75 3.50
C ARG A 79 -8.29 -4.33 3.21
N SER A 80 -8.05 -4.77 1.98
CA SER A 80 -6.76 -5.26 1.53
C SER A 80 -5.65 -4.19 1.60
N LEU A 81 -5.98 -2.91 1.41
CA LEU A 81 -5.04 -1.82 1.70
C LEU A 81 -4.67 -1.78 3.20
N GLY A 82 -5.63 -1.96 4.11
CA GLY A 82 -5.36 -2.06 5.55
C GLY A 82 -4.45 -3.23 5.91
N TRP A 83 -4.63 -4.37 5.24
CA TRP A 83 -3.76 -5.53 5.38
C TRP A 83 -2.33 -5.26 4.90
N MET A 84 -2.20 -4.67 3.72
CA MET A 84 -0.92 -4.23 3.17
C MET A 84 -0.20 -3.27 4.12
N MET A 85 -0.92 -2.38 4.80
CA MET A 85 -0.35 -1.53 5.84
C MET A 85 0.19 -2.35 7.03
N THR A 86 -0.56 -3.34 7.52
CA THR A 86 -0.11 -4.22 8.61
C THR A 86 1.21 -4.92 8.22
N GLU A 87 1.30 -5.45 7.01
CA GLU A 87 2.50 -6.13 6.49
C GLU A 87 3.73 -5.20 6.47
N ILE A 88 3.54 -3.93 6.10
CA ILE A 88 4.63 -2.93 6.07
C ILE A 88 5.00 -2.47 7.49
N MET A 89 3.99 -2.29 8.35
CA MET A 89 4.17 -1.74 9.69
C MET A 89 4.78 -2.77 10.65
N GLU A 90 4.37 -4.03 10.50
CA GLU A 90 4.79 -5.18 11.29
C GLU A 90 4.90 -6.46 10.42
N PRO A 91 5.99 -6.61 9.65
CA PRO A 91 6.18 -7.76 8.74
C PRO A 91 6.08 -9.14 9.40
N GLY A 92 6.29 -9.24 10.72
CA GLY A 92 6.17 -10.50 11.48
C GLY A 92 4.74 -10.85 11.94
N THR A 93 3.83 -9.88 11.98
CA THR A 93 2.48 -10.05 12.54
C THR A 93 1.47 -10.50 11.49
N ALA A 94 1.69 -10.12 10.22
CA ALA A 94 0.80 -10.45 9.10
C ALA A 94 0.66 -11.97 8.88
N ASP A 95 1.73 -12.75 9.14
CA ASP A 95 1.70 -14.21 9.05
C ASP A 95 1.01 -14.89 10.25
N ALA A 96 1.04 -14.27 11.43
CA ALA A 96 0.47 -14.83 12.65
C ALA A 96 -1.06 -14.63 12.73
N ASN A 97 -1.58 -13.52 12.21
CA ASN A 97 -2.98 -13.12 12.38
C ASN A 97 -3.68 -12.69 11.08
N ARG A 98 -3.76 -13.58 10.06
CA ARG A 98 -4.46 -13.38 8.77
C ARG A 98 -5.96 -13.00 8.83
N ARG A 99 -6.56 -12.81 10.02
CA ARG A 99 -7.99 -12.48 10.18
C ARG A 99 -8.31 -11.05 10.65
N THR A 100 -7.35 -10.33 11.24
CA THR A 100 -7.49 -8.92 11.66
C THR A 100 -6.32 -8.05 11.21
N ILE A 101 -6.57 -6.78 10.86
CA ILE A 101 -5.53 -5.78 10.56
C ILE A 101 -4.84 -5.21 11.82
N ASN A 102 -5.15 -5.74 13.02
CA ASN A 102 -4.66 -5.21 14.29
C ASN A 102 -3.12 -5.26 14.38
N LEU A 103 -2.54 -4.16 14.86
CA LEU A 103 -1.12 -4.03 15.17
C LEU A 103 -0.85 -4.51 16.59
N GLU A 104 0.25 -5.24 16.81
CA GLU A 104 0.69 -5.71 18.12
C GLU A 104 1.51 -4.65 18.86
N ASP A 105 2.37 -3.91 18.17
CA ASP A 105 3.18 -2.81 18.72
C ASP A 105 2.70 -1.45 18.19
N THR A 106 1.61 -0.97 18.79
CA THR A 106 1.05 0.35 18.47
C THR A 106 1.92 1.51 18.94
N ASN A 107 2.94 1.30 19.77
CA ASN A 107 3.76 2.40 20.29
C ASN A 107 4.78 2.92 19.28
N LYS A 108 5.07 2.13 18.23
CA LYS A 108 5.97 2.49 17.14
C LYS A 108 5.38 3.52 16.17
N TRP A 109 4.06 3.65 16.14
CA TRP A 109 3.33 4.36 15.10
C TRP A 109 2.45 5.47 15.67
N SER A 110 2.29 6.56 14.93
CA SER A 110 1.42 7.66 15.35
C SER A 110 -0.05 7.22 15.42
N SER A 111 -0.83 7.89 16.28
CA SER A 111 -2.28 7.66 16.34
C SER A 111 -2.96 7.86 14.99
N ASN A 112 -2.43 8.74 14.13
CA ASN A 112 -3.00 9.05 12.82
C ASN A 112 -2.88 7.88 11.85
N ILE A 113 -1.73 7.20 11.78
CA ILE A 113 -1.58 6.04 10.89
C ILE A 113 -2.39 4.84 11.39
N ILE A 114 -2.45 4.65 12.72
CA ILE A 114 -3.24 3.57 13.35
C ILE A 114 -4.74 3.79 13.09
N ASP A 115 -5.23 5.02 13.28
CA ASP A 115 -6.62 5.36 13.03
C ASP A 115 -6.98 5.21 11.54
N PHE A 116 -6.11 5.71 10.64
CA PHE A 116 -6.29 5.53 9.20
C PHE A 116 -6.41 4.05 8.82
N GLN A 117 -5.50 3.21 9.32
CA GLN A 117 -5.51 1.77 9.07
C GLN A 117 -6.83 1.15 9.52
N ARG A 118 -7.33 1.47 10.72
CA ARG A 118 -8.63 0.98 11.23
C ARG A 118 -9.80 1.43 10.37
N GLN A 119 -9.78 2.66 9.88
CA GLN A 119 -10.85 3.19 9.04
C GLN A 119 -10.98 2.43 7.70
N THR A 120 -9.91 1.79 7.20
CA THR A 120 -9.97 0.95 5.99
C THR A 120 -10.95 -0.21 6.10
N GLU A 121 -11.32 -0.65 7.31
CA GLU A 121 -12.28 -1.75 7.48
C GLU A 121 -13.71 -1.42 7.06
N LYS A 122 -14.07 -0.13 7.05
CA LYS A 122 -15.46 0.34 7.03
C LYS A 122 -15.73 1.56 6.16
N LEU A 123 -14.73 2.43 5.97
CA LEU A 123 -14.96 3.70 5.28
C LEU A 123 -14.63 3.59 3.78
N PRO A 124 -15.41 4.27 2.93
CA PRO A 124 -15.15 4.28 1.49
C PRO A 124 -13.97 5.19 1.14
N ILE A 125 -13.47 5.05 -0.09
CA ILE A 125 -12.25 5.73 -0.58
C ILE A 125 -12.33 7.26 -0.40
N GLU A 126 -13.49 7.89 -0.61
CA GLU A 126 -13.62 9.35 -0.50
C GLU A 126 -13.41 9.85 0.93
N HIS A 127 -13.74 9.05 1.94
CA HIS A 127 -13.52 9.40 3.33
C HIS A 127 -12.04 9.22 3.68
N LEU A 128 -11.44 8.11 3.25
CA LEU A 128 -10.02 7.82 3.49
C LEU A 128 -9.11 8.87 2.83
N LEU A 129 -9.42 9.30 1.60
CA LEU A 129 -8.65 10.34 0.89
C LEU A 129 -8.64 11.70 1.61
N ARG A 130 -9.59 11.95 2.52
CA ARG A 130 -9.67 13.18 3.34
C ARG A 130 -9.03 13.03 4.72
N HIS A 131 -8.51 11.85 5.05
CA HIS A 131 -7.94 11.58 6.35
C HIS A 131 -6.62 12.35 6.58
N ASP A 132 -6.41 12.85 7.79
CA ASP A 132 -5.23 13.66 8.16
C ASP A 132 -3.90 12.95 7.88
N PHE A 133 -3.86 11.62 8.03
CA PHE A 133 -2.69 10.80 7.67
C PHE A 133 -2.23 11.05 6.23
N LEU A 134 -3.17 11.15 5.27
CA LEU A 134 -2.85 11.37 3.85
C LEU A 134 -2.66 12.85 3.50
N ALA A 135 -3.12 13.77 4.35
CA ALA A 135 -2.85 15.20 4.19
C ALA A 135 -1.33 15.49 4.33
N HIS A 136 -0.61 14.68 5.11
CA HIS A 136 0.84 14.77 5.29
C HIS A 136 1.65 14.02 4.21
N ALA A 137 0.99 13.35 3.26
CA ALA A 137 1.68 12.65 2.19
C ALA A 137 2.45 13.65 1.29
N PRO A 138 3.74 13.40 1.02
CA PRO A 138 4.52 14.19 0.07
C PRO A 138 3.82 14.33 -1.30
N SER A 139 4.12 15.41 -2.01
CA SER A 139 3.68 15.56 -3.39
C SER A 139 4.48 14.65 -4.32
N ARG A 140 3.95 14.33 -5.51
CA ARG A 140 4.62 13.43 -6.47
C ARG A 140 5.99 13.97 -6.92
N GLU A 141 6.17 15.29 -6.94
CA GLU A 141 7.43 15.95 -7.32
C GLU A 141 8.55 15.70 -6.32
N ARG A 142 8.24 15.38 -5.06
CA ARG A 142 9.24 15.08 -4.02
C ARG A 142 9.96 13.76 -4.26
N LYS A 143 9.41 12.86 -5.09
CA LYS A 143 9.98 11.53 -5.40
C LYS A 143 10.46 10.77 -4.16
N CYS A 144 9.68 10.80 -3.08
CA CYS A 144 10.11 10.32 -1.76
C CYS A 144 10.46 8.83 -1.72
N LEU A 145 10.01 8.03 -2.70
CA LEU A 145 10.32 6.60 -2.79
C LEU A 145 11.60 6.27 -3.57
N VAL A 146 12.25 7.24 -4.23
CA VAL A 146 13.46 6.98 -5.04
C VAL A 146 14.63 6.49 -4.19
N VAL A 147 14.92 7.16 -3.06
CA VAL A 147 16.01 6.74 -2.16
C VAL A 147 15.71 5.38 -1.51
N PRO A 148 14.52 5.14 -0.92
CA PRO A 148 14.12 3.82 -0.45
C PRO A 148 14.32 2.73 -1.51
N MET A 149 13.87 2.96 -2.74
CA MET A 149 13.99 2.01 -3.86
C MET A 149 15.45 1.68 -4.20
N ILE A 150 16.32 2.69 -4.30
CA ILE A 150 17.75 2.47 -4.58
C ILE A 150 18.40 1.65 -3.46
N ARG A 151 18.07 1.95 -2.20
CA ARG A 151 18.62 1.24 -1.03
C ARG A 151 18.15 -0.21 -0.97
N ALA A 152 16.86 -0.46 -1.13
CA ALA A 152 16.31 -1.82 -1.12
C ALA A 152 16.96 -2.72 -2.19
N LYS A 153 17.23 -2.16 -3.38
CA LYS A 153 17.96 -2.87 -4.44
C LYS A 153 19.42 -3.17 -4.09
N ALA A 154 20.11 -2.26 -3.41
CA ALA A 154 21.51 -2.46 -3.02
C ALA A 154 21.64 -3.60 -2.00
N THR A 155 20.73 -3.66 -1.03
CA THR A 155 20.66 -4.78 -0.05
C THR A 155 20.47 -6.11 -0.77
N ALA A 156 19.53 -6.17 -1.72
CA ALA A 156 19.26 -7.40 -2.49
C ALA A 156 20.42 -7.85 -3.40
N LEU A 157 21.43 -7.02 -3.66
CA LEU A 157 22.62 -7.42 -4.42
C LEU A 157 23.72 -7.99 -3.50
N HIS A 158 23.78 -7.58 -2.24
CA HIS A 158 24.75 -8.12 -1.27
C HIS A 158 24.38 -9.53 -0.78
N ASP A 159 23.11 -9.93 -0.88
CA ASP A 159 22.65 -11.28 -0.49
C ASP A 159 23.01 -12.37 -1.53
N TYR A 160 23.60 -12.00 -2.68
CA TYR A 160 24.02 -12.92 -3.75
C TYR A 160 25.55 -13.08 -3.90
N GLU A 161 26.34 -12.52 -2.97
CA GLU A 161 27.80 -12.69 -2.88
C GLU A 161 28.19 -13.50 -1.64
#